data_AF-A0A6S6SMC4-F1
#
_entry.id   AF-A0A6S6SMC4-F1
#
_cell.length_a   1.000
_cell.length_b   1.000
_cell.length_c   1.000
_cell.angle_alpha   90.00
_cell.angle_beta   90.00
_cell.angle_gamma   90.00
#
_symmetry.space_group_name_H-M   'P 1'
#
loop_
_entity.id
_entity.type
_entity.pdbx_description
1 polymer ?
#
loop_
_entity_poly.entity_id
_entity_poly.type
_entity_poly.pdbx_seq_one_letter_code
_entity_poly.pdbx_strand_id
1 'polypeptide(L)'
;MTISQSIDNYSTYDTNDHGRYEERSIEVFDDLHMIARDWTMVRRLIKVTAKVVKYAQVSYETRYYISNLTVDAKEFLHIIRSHWAIENSLHYVKDVAFQEDFNRMRTAQIPIVTSLLKGK
;
A
#
# COMPACT_ATOMS: atom_id res chain seq x y z
N MET A 1 -22.33 -14.05 -10.15
CA MET A 1 -21.11 -13.21 -10.02
C MET A 1 -20.07 -14.09 -9.36
N THR A 2 -19.19 -14.69 -10.16
CA THR A 2 -18.19 -15.63 -9.64
C THR A 2 -17.09 -14.82 -9.00
N ILE A 3 -16.84 -15.01 -7.70
CA ILE A 3 -15.67 -14.44 -7.05
C ILE A 3 -14.46 -15.12 -7.70
N SER A 4 -13.65 -14.37 -8.43
CA SER A 4 -12.43 -14.90 -9.02
C SER A 4 -11.51 -15.39 -7.90
N GLN A 5 -11.01 -16.62 -8.03
CA GLN A 5 -10.05 -17.16 -7.07
C GLN A 5 -8.66 -16.60 -7.38
N SER A 6 -7.87 -16.36 -6.33
CA SER A 6 -6.46 -16.02 -6.51
C SER A 6 -5.75 -17.18 -7.21
N ILE A 7 -4.97 -16.88 -8.24
CA ILE A 7 -4.13 -17.88 -8.90
C ILE A 7 -2.90 -18.25 -8.08
N ASP A 8 -2.50 -17.37 -7.16
CA ASP A 8 -1.40 -17.59 -6.23
C ASP A 8 -1.61 -16.72 -4.99
N ASN A 9 -1.11 -17.18 -3.85
CA ASN A 9 -1.17 -16.45 -2.60
C ASN A 9 0.04 -16.76 -1.72
N TYR A 10 0.40 -15.81 -0.88
CA TYR A 10 1.49 -15.97 0.08
C TYR A 10 1.21 -15.13 1.33
N SER A 11 1.69 -15.59 2.49
CA SER A 11 1.54 -14.86 3.74
C SER A 11 2.86 -14.83 4.50
N THR A 12 3.11 -13.71 5.18
CA THR A 12 4.25 -13.52 6.07
C THR A 12 3.79 -13.08 7.44
N TYR A 13 4.54 -13.49 8.45
CA TYR A 13 4.35 -13.10 9.82
C TYR A 13 5.68 -12.59 10.37
N ASP A 14 5.74 -11.29 10.67
CA ASP A 14 6.92 -10.61 11.20
C ASP A 14 6.65 -10.21 12.67
N THR A 15 7.54 -10.56 13.58
CA THR A 15 7.50 -10.15 14.99
C THR A 15 8.69 -9.27 15.35
N ASN A 16 8.50 -8.34 16.28
CA ASN A 16 9.62 -7.72 17.00
C ASN A 16 9.54 -8.02 18.50
N ASP A 17 10.68 -7.87 19.19
CA ASP A 17 10.80 -8.15 20.63
C ASP A 17 10.03 -7.17 21.54
N HIS A 18 9.33 -6.19 20.95
CA HIS A 18 8.60 -5.14 21.66
C HIS A 18 7.08 -5.28 21.53
N GLY A 19 6.58 -6.48 21.24
CA GLY A 19 5.16 -6.79 21.21
C GLY A 19 4.42 -6.22 19.99
N ARG A 20 5.14 -5.84 18.94
CA ARG A 20 4.56 -5.58 17.62
C ARG A 20 4.69 -6.85 16.79
N TYR A 21 3.60 -7.22 16.14
CA TYR A 21 3.63 -8.20 15.07
C TYR A 21 2.81 -7.72 13.88
N GLU A 22 3.20 -8.18 12.71
CA GLU A 22 2.62 -7.83 11.43
C GLU A 22 2.38 -9.12 10.64
N GLU A 23 1.12 -9.35 10.31
CA GLU A 23 0.71 -10.40 9.39
C GLU A 23 0.33 -9.74 8.07
N ARG A 24 0.91 -10.20 6.97
CA ARG A 24 0.56 -9.72 5.64
C ARG A 24 0.25 -10.90 4.75
N SER A 25 -0.87 -10.82 4.05
CA SER A 25 -1.26 -11.77 3.02
C SER A 25 -1.34 -11.06 1.68
N ILE A 26 -0.88 -11.74 0.65
CA ILE A 26 -0.93 -11.29 -0.73
C ILE A 26 -1.69 -12.33 -1.56
N GLU A 27 -2.59 -11.84 -2.40
CA GLU A 27 -3.38 -12.63 -3.34
C GLU A 27 -3.15 -12.04 -4.73
N VAL A 28 -2.81 -12.91 -5.69
CA VAL A 28 -2.56 -12.53 -7.08
C VAL A 28 -3.70 -13.06 -7.93
N PHE A 29 -4.22 -12.22 -8.82
CA PHE A 29 -5.31 -12.51 -9.74
C PHE A 29 -4.88 -12.19 -11.17
N ASP A 30 -5.33 -13.00 -12.12
CA ASP A 30 -5.23 -12.73 -13.56
C ASP A 30 -6.56 -12.33 -14.18
N ASP A 31 -7.64 -12.40 -13.39
CA ASP A 31 -8.95 -11.92 -13.80
C ASP A 31 -9.03 -10.39 -13.65
N LEU A 32 -8.95 -9.71 -14.80
CA LEU A 32 -8.89 -8.26 -14.90
C LEU A 32 -10.23 -7.64 -15.28
N HIS A 33 -11.36 -8.34 -15.10
CA HIS A 33 -12.69 -7.80 -15.46
C HIS A 33 -13.02 -6.47 -14.77
N MET A 34 -12.41 -6.19 -13.61
CA MET A 34 -12.58 -4.92 -12.87
C MET A 34 -11.67 -3.79 -13.36
N ILE A 35 -10.70 -4.08 -14.23
CA ILE A 35 -9.76 -3.09 -14.77
C ILE A 35 -10.29 -2.54 -16.09
N ALA A 36 -10.20 -1.22 -16.27
CA ALA A 36 -10.60 -0.57 -17.52
C ALA A 36 -9.82 -1.16 -18.70
N ARG A 37 -10.52 -1.46 -19.80
CA ARG A 37 -9.95 -2.15 -20.97
C ARG A 37 -8.78 -1.40 -21.63
N ASP A 38 -8.70 -0.09 -21.43
CA ASP A 38 -7.63 0.76 -21.97
C ASP A 38 -6.26 0.46 -21.33
N TRP A 39 -6.24 -0.23 -20.19
CA TRP A 39 -5.02 -0.65 -19.49
C TRP A 39 -4.50 -1.98 -20.05
N THR A 40 -4.18 -1.98 -21.35
CA THR A 40 -3.87 -3.18 -22.14
C THR A 40 -2.62 -3.94 -21.70
N MET A 41 -1.72 -3.29 -20.96
CA MET A 41 -0.49 -3.90 -20.47
C MET A 41 -0.62 -4.58 -19.10
N VAL A 42 -1.73 -4.39 -18.38
CA VAL A 42 -1.94 -5.02 -17.07
C VAL A 42 -2.14 -6.52 -17.27
N ARG A 43 -1.41 -7.33 -16.49
CA ARG A 43 -1.51 -8.79 -16.49
C ARG A 43 -1.95 -9.36 -15.16
N ARG A 44 -1.70 -8.64 -14.07
CA ARG A 44 -1.99 -9.08 -12.70
C ARG A 44 -2.67 -7.97 -11.92
N LEU A 45 -3.66 -8.37 -11.13
CA LEU A 45 -4.19 -7.61 -10.01
C LEU A 45 -3.66 -8.26 -8.73
N ILE A 46 -3.15 -7.45 -7.82
CA ILE A 46 -2.56 -7.90 -6.56
C ILE A 46 -3.33 -7.26 -5.43
N LYS A 47 -3.84 -8.06 -4.51
CA LYS A 47 -4.44 -7.60 -3.26
C LYS A 47 -3.49 -7.90 -2.12
N VAL A 48 -3.21 -6.91 -1.30
CA VAL A 48 -2.39 -7.05 -0.09
C VAL A 48 -3.24 -6.66 1.11
N THR A 49 -3.41 -7.59 2.04
CA THR A 49 -4.05 -7.34 3.34
C THR A 49 -2.99 -7.40 4.43
N ALA A 50 -2.93 -6.38 5.26
CA ALA A 50 -2.02 -6.31 6.40
C ALA A 50 -2.82 -6.16 7.70
N LYS A 51 -2.45 -6.95 8.70
CA LYS A 51 -2.88 -6.81 10.09
C LYS A 51 -1.65 -6.44 10.91
N VAL A 52 -1.67 -5.27 11.52
CA VAL A 52 -0.57 -4.78 12.37
C VAL A 52 -1.07 -4.60 13.79
N VAL A 53 -0.37 -5.22 14.74
CA VAL A 53 -0.61 -5.03 16.17
C VAL A 53 0.51 -4.19 16.76
N LYS A 54 0.17 -3.08 17.40
CA LYS A 54 1.12 -2.16 18.03
C LYS A 54 0.52 -1.62 19.33
N TYR A 55 1.23 -1.77 20.45
CA TYR A 55 0.79 -1.28 21.77
C TYR A 55 -0.68 -1.63 22.11
N ALA A 56 -1.04 -2.91 21.93
CA ALA A 56 -2.41 -3.43 22.10
C ALA A 56 -3.48 -2.88 21.13
N GLN A 57 -3.11 -2.05 20.15
CA GLN A 57 -4.01 -1.64 19.07
C GLN A 57 -3.82 -2.55 17.86
N VAL A 58 -4.94 -2.97 17.25
CA VAL A 58 -4.97 -3.76 16.02
C VAL A 58 -5.45 -2.87 14.89
N SER A 59 -4.72 -2.88 13.77
CA SER A 59 -5.10 -2.19 12.54
C SER A 59 -5.15 -3.16 11.38
N TYR A 60 -6.06 -2.90 10.45
CA TYR A 60 -6.25 -3.68 9.23
C TYR A 60 -6.17 -2.74 8.03
N GLU A 61 -5.44 -3.15 7.00
CA GLU A 61 -5.29 -2.36 5.79
C GLU A 61 -5.34 -3.28 4.57
N THR A 62 -6.07 -2.84 3.54
CA THR A 62 -6.11 -3.53 2.24
C THR A 62 -5.63 -2.57 1.17
N ARG A 63 -4.68 -3.02 0.35
CA ARG A 63 -4.15 -2.28 -0.79
C ARG A 63 -4.27 -3.11 -2.06
N TYR A 64 -4.51 -2.45 -3.18
CA TYR A 64 -4.57 -3.08 -4.49
C TYR A 64 -3.47 -2.52 -5.38
N TYR A 65 -2.80 -3.39 -6.12
CA TYR A 65 -1.79 -3.05 -7.10
C TYR A 65 -2.11 -3.72 -8.43
N ILE A 66 -1.61 -3.13 -9.50
CA ILE A 66 -1.69 -3.70 -10.84
C ILE A 66 -0.27 -3.81 -11.39
N SER A 67 -0.02 -4.87 -12.13
CA SER A 67 1.31 -5.10 -12.71
C SER A 67 1.21 -5.78 -14.07
N ASN A 68 2.19 -5.51 -14.92
CA ASN A 68 2.44 -6.27 -16.13
C ASN A 68 3.41 -7.44 -15.89
N LEU A 69 4.02 -7.54 -14.70
CA LEU A 69 4.87 -8.67 -14.32
C LEU A 69 4.03 -9.92 -14.10
N THR A 70 4.63 -11.08 -14.36
CA THR A 70 4.02 -12.40 -14.14
C THR A 70 4.92 -13.23 -13.24
N VAL A 71 5.12 -12.73 -12.02
CA VAL A 71 5.90 -13.40 -10.96
C VAL A 71 4.97 -14.01 -9.91
N ASP A 72 5.53 -14.79 -8.99
CA ASP A 72 4.76 -15.41 -7.91
C ASP A 72 4.40 -14.41 -6.80
N ALA A 73 3.47 -14.80 -5.92
CA ALA A 73 2.99 -13.97 -4.82
C ALA A 73 4.11 -13.57 -3.85
N LYS A 74 5.11 -14.43 -3.65
CA LYS A 74 6.24 -14.16 -2.75
C LYS A 74 7.16 -13.08 -3.32
N GLU A 75 7.44 -13.12 -4.61
CA GLU A 75 8.24 -12.12 -5.31
C GLU A 75 7.51 -10.78 -5.36
N PHE A 76 6.21 -10.76 -5.66
CA PHE A 76 5.41 -9.54 -5.56
C PHE A 76 5.44 -8.94 -4.15
N LEU A 77 5.33 -9.76 -3.11
CA LEU A 77 5.42 -9.29 -1.73
C LEU A 77 6.78 -8.64 -1.46
N HIS A 78 7.88 -9.26 -1.92
CA HIS A 78 9.21 -8.69 -1.80
C HIS A 78 9.32 -7.33 -2.51
N ILE A 79 8.88 -7.24 -3.77
CA ILE A 79 8.89 -6.00 -4.56
C ILE A 79 8.10 -4.90 -3.86
N ILE A 80 6.88 -5.21 -3.42
CA ILE A 80 6.00 -4.26 -2.72
C ILE A 80 6.68 -3.78 -1.44
N ARG A 81 7.20 -4.68 -0.59
CA ARG A 81 7.89 -4.30 0.64
C ARG A 81 9.12 -3.43 0.39
N SER A 82 9.93 -3.78 -0.61
CA SER A 82 11.11 -3.00 -1.01
C SER A 82 10.71 -1.59 -1.48
N HIS A 83 9.61 -1.46 -2.22
CA HIS A 83 9.09 -0.16 -2.64
C HIS A 83 8.66 0.70 -1.46
N TRP A 84 7.90 0.14 -0.49
CA TRP A 84 7.53 0.84 0.74
C TRP A 84 8.75 1.30 1.55
N ALA A 85 9.82 0.50 1.60
CA ALA A 85 11.04 0.88 2.31
C ALA A 85 11.71 2.12 1.68
N ILE A 86 11.72 2.21 0.35
CA ILE A 86 12.25 3.37 -0.39
C ILE A 86 11.37 4.59 -0.14
N GLU A 87 10.05 4.44 -0.29
CA GLU A 87 9.10 5.54 -0.12
C GLU A 87 9.10 6.07 1.31
N ASN A 88 9.08 5.19 2.33
CA ASN A 88 9.17 5.59 3.74
C ASN A 88 10.50 6.28 4.07
N SER A 89 11.61 5.82 3.48
CA SER A 89 12.92 6.47 3.67
C SER A 89 12.94 7.87 3.05
N LEU A 90 12.33 8.03 1.87
CA LEU A 90 12.21 9.32 1.19
C LEU A 90 11.27 10.27 1.95
N HIS A 91 10.13 9.79 2.44
CA HIS A 91 9.22 10.58 3.27
C HIS A 91 9.90 10.99 4.57
N TYR A 92 10.62 10.11 5.26
CA TYR A 92 11.37 10.50 6.46
C TYR A 92 12.38 11.63 6.20
N VAL A 93 13.14 11.55 5.10
CA VAL A 93 14.07 12.62 4.70
C VAL A 93 13.31 13.91 4.40
N LYS A 94 12.16 13.83 3.73
CA LYS A 94 11.31 14.97 3.43
C LYS A 94 10.73 15.59 4.71
N ASP A 95 10.13 14.80 5.59
CA ASP A 95 9.47 15.23 6.82
C ASP A 95 10.47 15.89 7.78
N VAL A 96 11.69 15.35 7.87
CA VAL A 96 12.79 15.93 8.67
C VAL A 96 13.37 17.19 8.02
N ALA A 97 13.56 17.20 6.69
CA ALA A 97 14.10 18.35 5.97
C ALA A 97 13.15 19.55 5.97
N PHE A 98 11.83 19.30 5.95
CA PHE A 98 10.79 20.34 6.00
C PHE A 98 10.25 20.62 7.41
N GLN A 99 10.76 19.93 8.45
CA GLN A 99 10.33 20.08 9.86
C GLN A 99 8.80 20.00 10.05
N GLU A 100 8.08 19.27 9.20
CA GLU A 100 6.61 19.20 9.27
C GLU A 100 6.13 18.49 10.55
N ASP A 101 6.97 17.62 11.14
CA ASP A 101 6.73 16.97 12.44
C ASP A 101 6.68 17.96 13.63
N PHE A 102 7.23 19.16 13.50
CA PHE A 102 7.16 20.20 14.54
C PHE A 102 5.89 21.05 14.44
N ASN A 103 5.10 20.93 13.38
CA ASN A 103 3.94 21.77 13.20
C ASN A 103 2.68 21.11 13.78
N ARG A 104 2.46 21.29 15.09
CA ARG A 104 1.19 20.99 15.77
C ARG A 104 0.06 21.95 15.34
N MET A 105 -0.23 22.08 14.04
CA MET A 105 -1.47 22.72 13.59
C MET A 105 -2.60 21.70 13.60
N ARG A 106 -3.16 21.51 14.80
CA ARG A 106 -4.50 20.95 14.97
C ARG A 106 -5.50 22.01 14.51
N THR A 107 -5.90 22.02 13.25
CA THR A 107 -7.15 22.70 12.84
C THR A 107 -7.76 22.00 11.64
N ALA A 108 -9.02 21.63 11.82
CA ALA A 108 -9.87 21.02 10.81
C ALA A 108 -10.05 21.95 9.60
N GLN A 109 -9.41 21.62 8.49
CA GLN A 109 -9.95 21.81 7.14
C GLN A 109 -8.98 21.21 6.14
N ILE A 110 -9.44 20.18 5.44
CA ILE A 110 -8.85 19.75 4.17
C ILE A 110 -9.08 20.89 3.18
N PRO A 111 -8.04 21.51 2.57
CA PRO A 111 -8.23 22.26 1.35
C PRO A 111 -7.92 21.31 0.20
N ILE A 112 -8.99 20.68 -0.29
CA ILE A 112 -9.08 20.30 -1.70
C ILE A 112 -8.78 21.59 -2.49
N VAL A 113 -7.92 21.48 -3.49
CA VAL A 113 -7.59 22.51 -4.50
C VAL A 113 -6.46 23.50 -4.17
N THR A 114 -5.21 23.06 -4.32
CA THR A 114 -4.03 23.95 -4.41
C THR A 114 -3.78 24.49 -5.84
N SER A 115 -4.80 24.67 -6.68
CA SER A 115 -4.56 25.17 -8.06
C SER A 115 -5.62 26.04 -8.74
N LEU A 116 -6.67 26.56 -8.07
CA LEU A 116 -7.72 27.31 -8.79
C LEU A 116 -8.08 28.72 -8.32
N LEU A 117 -7.38 29.35 -7.37
CA LEU A 117 -7.69 30.75 -7.03
C LEU A 117 -6.45 31.61 -6.68
N LYS A 118 -5.62 31.91 -7.68
CA LYS A 118 -5.11 33.29 -7.88
C LYS A 118 -5.00 33.56 -9.37
N GLY A 119 -6.10 34.06 -9.94
CA GLY A 119 -6.04 34.76 -11.21
C GLY A 119 -5.23 36.05 -11.04
N LYS A 120 -4.26 36.23 -11.94
CA LYS A 120 -4.25 37.35 -12.88
C LYS A 120 -3.77 36.83 -14.22
#